data_AF-A0A1V4ZIL3-F1
#
_entry.id   AF-A0A1V4ZIL3-F1
#
_cell.length_a   1.000
_cell.length_b   1.000
_cell.length_c   1.000
_cell.angle_alpha   90.00
_cell.angle_beta   90.00
_cell.angle_gamma   90.00
#
_symmetry.space_group_name_H-M   'P 1'
#
loop_
_entity.id
_entity.type
_entity.pdbx_description
1 polymer ?
#
loop_
_entity_poly.entity_id
_entity_poly.type
_entity_poly.pdbx_seq_one_letter_code
_entity_poly.pdbx_strand_id
1 'polypeptide(L)'
;MLLQVHANFVKIPTDTITYSAFTDIGNGLSTRIVDVYAIAPDTGNISSSFDLPDDIGGRSYIVEISGSKKGQTVDIWRDDIKAEMALAGIGASKYGQAKGNTTGAGVNRVRFDSEGFT
;
A
#
# COMPACT_ATOMS: atom_id res chain seq x y z
N MET A 1 3.89 -9.85 39.66
CA MET A 1 4.43 -8.48 39.48
C MET A 1 3.69 -7.87 38.30
N LEU A 2 2.91 -6.82 38.52
CA LEU A 2 2.10 -6.18 37.47
C LEU A 2 2.86 -4.93 37.03
N LEU A 3 3.42 -4.96 35.81
CA LEU A 3 4.17 -3.84 35.25
C LEU A 3 3.15 -2.77 34.82
N GLN A 4 2.89 -1.77 35.65
CA GLN A 4 2.15 -0.57 35.22
C GLN A 4 3.08 0.30 34.38
N VAL A 5 3.20 -0.02 33.10
CA VAL A 5 3.82 0.88 32.13
C VAL A 5 2.79 1.93 31.75
N HIS A 6 3.12 3.21 31.94
CA HIS A 6 2.24 4.29 31.52
C HIS A 6 2.03 4.20 30.01
N ALA A 7 0.77 4.22 29.55
CA ALA A 7 0.42 3.93 28.14
C ALA A 7 1.21 4.80 27.14
N ASN A 8 1.55 6.03 27.51
CA ASN A 8 2.34 6.94 26.67
C ASN A 8 3.77 6.44 26.38
N PHE A 9 4.41 5.68 27.28
CA PHE A 9 5.76 5.12 27.04
C PHE A 9 5.76 4.03 25.98
N VAL A 10 4.61 3.37 25.75
CA VAL A 10 4.48 2.32 24.72
C VAL A 10 3.85 2.89 23.46
N LYS A 11 2.82 3.73 23.60
CA LYS A 11 2.03 4.25 22.48
C LYS A 11 2.89 5.06 21.50
N ILE A 12 3.62 6.07 21.97
CA ILE A 12 4.36 6.97 21.09
C ILE A 12 5.43 6.22 20.27
N PRO A 13 6.27 5.36 20.87
CA PRO A 13 7.20 4.54 20.10
C PRO A 13 6.49 3.59 19.13
N THR A 14 5.40 2.96 19.55
CA THR A 14 4.63 2.04 18.69
C THR A 14 4.06 2.76 17.47
N ASP A 15 3.51 3.96 17.65
CA ASP A 15 2.96 4.77 16.55
C ASP A 15 4.06 5.19 15.58
N THR A 16 5.24 5.56 16.10
CA THR A 16 6.40 5.94 15.29
C THR A 16 6.91 4.78 14.43
N ILE A 17 7.07 3.59 15.03
CA ILE A 17 7.50 2.39 14.31
C ILE A 17 6.43 1.95 13.30
N THR A 18 5.15 2.06 13.66
CA THR A 18 4.03 1.77 12.75
C THR A 18 4.10 2.66 11.52
N TYR A 19 4.28 3.98 11.69
CA TYR A 19 4.40 4.91 10.58
C TYR A 19 5.59 4.58 9.67
N SER A 20 6.75 4.22 10.25
CA SER A 20 7.92 3.79 9.49
C SER A 20 7.63 2.52 8.68
N ALA A 21 7.00 1.52 9.29
CA ALA A 21 6.64 0.29 8.60
C ALA A 21 5.63 0.53 7.47
N PHE A 22 4.64 1.41 7.68
CA PHE A 22 3.71 1.83 6.64
C PHE A 22 4.43 2.53 5.49
N THR A 23 5.41 3.37 5.78
CA THR A 23 6.21 4.04 4.75
C THR A 23 7.01 3.03 3.91
N ASP A 24 7.63 2.04 4.54
CA ASP A 24 8.39 0.99 3.84
C ASP A 24 7.50 0.13 2.95
N ILE A 25 6.35 -0.32 3.47
CA ILE A 25 5.36 -1.09 2.70
C ILE A 25 4.86 -0.25 1.52
N GLY A 26 4.55 1.02 1.75
CA GLY A 26 4.08 1.95 0.74
C GLY A 26 5.05 2.14 -0.41
N ASN A 27 6.33 2.35 -0.08
CA ASN A 27 7.40 2.51 -1.07
C ASN A 27 7.66 1.22 -1.86
N GLY A 28 7.62 0.06 -1.19
CA GLY A 28 7.75 -1.23 -1.85
C GLY A 28 6.59 -1.52 -2.81
N LEU A 29 5.35 -1.24 -2.38
CA LEU A 29 4.16 -1.44 -3.20
C LEU A 29 4.10 -0.45 -4.37
N SER A 30 4.40 0.84 -4.14
CA SER A 30 4.39 1.85 -5.21
C SER A 30 5.37 1.48 -6.32
N THR A 31 6.57 1.04 -5.95
CA THR A 31 7.59 0.55 -6.90
C THR A 31 7.07 -0.67 -7.67
N ARG A 32 6.49 -1.67 -6.97
CA ARG A 32 5.96 -2.87 -7.62
C ARG A 32 4.83 -2.57 -8.61
N ILE A 33 3.94 -1.63 -8.30
CA ILE A 33 2.89 -1.20 -9.23
C ILE A 33 3.52 -0.57 -10.48
N VAL A 34 4.52 0.29 -10.30
CA VAL A 34 5.27 0.90 -11.42
C VAL A 34 6.00 -0.17 -12.25
N ASP A 35 6.61 -1.16 -11.61
CA ASP A 35 7.31 -2.24 -12.31
C ASP A 35 6.36 -3.08 -13.15
N VAL A 36 5.22 -3.51 -12.60
CA VAL A 36 4.19 -4.26 -13.34
C VAL A 36 3.68 -3.44 -14.52
N TYR A 37 3.51 -2.13 -14.32
CA TYR A 37 3.11 -1.22 -15.39
C TYR A 37 4.18 -1.08 -16.48
N ALA A 38 5.46 -0.98 -16.10
CA ALA A 38 6.57 -0.77 -17.02
C ALA A 38 6.78 -1.95 -17.98
N ILE A 39 6.44 -3.16 -17.56
CA ILE A 39 6.53 -4.39 -18.38
C ILE A 39 5.15 -4.89 -18.87
N ALA A 40 4.10 -4.08 -18.73
CA ALA A 40 2.76 -4.46 -19.15
C ALA A 40 2.70 -4.71 -20.66
N PRO A 41 2.03 -5.79 -21.11
CA PRO A 41 1.89 -6.08 -22.53
C PRO A 41 0.92 -5.09 -23.21
N ASP A 42 1.07 -4.91 -24.52
CA ASP A 42 0.12 -4.13 -25.31
C ASP A 42 -1.28 -4.77 -25.35
N THR A 43 -1.36 -6.10 -25.22
CA THR A 43 -2.61 -6.86 -25.17
C THR A 43 -2.47 -8.02 -24.20
N GLY A 44 -3.48 -8.21 -23.35
CA GLY A 44 -3.53 -9.25 -22.32
C GLY A 44 -3.30 -8.71 -20.92
N ASN A 45 -2.88 -9.59 -20.00
CA ASN A 45 -2.70 -9.27 -18.60
C ASN A 45 -1.36 -9.75 -18.05
N ILE A 46 -0.93 -9.10 -16.97
CA ILE A 46 0.20 -9.52 -16.15
C ILE A 46 -0.17 -9.30 -14.68
N SER A 47 0.33 -10.17 -13.81
CA SER A 47 0.13 -10.02 -12.37
C SER A 47 1.40 -10.34 -11.59
N SER A 48 1.53 -9.69 -10.44
CA SER A 48 2.60 -9.95 -9.47
C SER A 48 1.97 -10.16 -8.10
N SER A 49 2.20 -11.33 -7.52
CA SER A 49 1.81 -11.63 -6.15
C SER A 49 2.88 -11.12 -5.19
N PHE A 50 2.46 -10.68 -4.01
CA PHE A 50 3.36 -10.22 -2.96
C PHE A 50 2.74 -10.48 -1.59
N ASP A 51 3.61 -10.59 -0.59
CA ASP A 51 3.20 -10.78 0.79
C ASP A 51 3.39 -9.47 1.54
N LEU A 52 2.46 -9.21 2.44
CA LEU A 52 2.52 -8.12 3.40
C LEU A 52 2.48 -8.74 4.81
N PRO A 53 3.05 -8.07 5.82
CA PRO A 53 2.85 -8.50 7.20
C PRO A 53 1.35 -8.49 7.54
N ASP A 54 0.81 -9.57 8.12
CA ASP A 54 -0.61 -9.66 8.48
C ASP A 54 -1.03 -8.51 9.41
N ASP A 55 -0.13 -8.12 10.32
CA ASP A 55 -0.30 -7.01 11.24
C ASP A 55 1.00 -6.23 11.44
N ILE A 56 0.87 -4.98 11.92
CA ILE A 56 1.99 -4.15 12.35
C ILE A 56 1.75 -3.73 13.80
N GLY A 57 2.59 -4.23 14.71
CA GLY A 57 2.40 -3.99 16.14
C GLY A 57 1.16 -4.69 16.71
N GLY A 58 0.81 -5.87 16.19
CA GLY A 58 -0.32 -6.69 16.67
C GLY A 58 -1.69 -6.22 16.20
N ARG A 59 -1.74 -5.33 15.20
CA ARG A 59 -3.00 -4.75 14.68
C ARG A 59 -3.01 -4.66 13.16
N SER A 60 -4.15 -5.01 12.57
CA SER A 60 -4.39 -4.94 11.13
C SER A 60 -4.40 -3.50 10.61
N TYR A 61 -4.19 -3.34 9.32
CA TYR A 61 -4.11 -2.05 8.63
C TYR A 61 -4.69 -2.19 7.22
N ILE A 62 -5.00 -1.05 6.61
CA ILE A 62 -5.57 -0.97 5.27
C ILE A 62 -4.54 -0.37 4.33
N VAL A 63 -4.50 -0.90 3.11
CA VAL A 63 -3.73 -0.35 1.99
C VAL A 63 -4.71 0.00 0.88
N GLU A 64 -4.67 1.23 0.39
CA GLU A 64 -5.58 1.73 -0.64
C GLU A 64 -4.85 2.56 -1.68
N ILE A 65 -5.24 2.42 -2.94
CA ILE A 65 -4.79 3.33 -4.00
C ILE A 65 -5.78 4.47 -4.11
N SER A 66 -5.32 5.67 -3.76
CA SER A 66 -6.12 6.89 -3.73
C SER A 66 -5.75 7.85 -4.86
N GLY A 67 -6.59 8.86 -5.06
CA GLY A 67 -6.31 9.98 -5.96
C GLY A 67 -7.01 9.88 -7.32
N SER A 68 -6.41 10.51 -8.33
CA SER A 68 -7.00 10.68 -9.65
C SER A 68 -5.94 10.63 -10.76
N LYS A 69 -6.36 10.83 -12.01
CA LYS A 69 -5.44 10.89 -13.15
C LYS A 69 -4.34 11.97 -13.04
N LYS A 70 -4.53 12.99 -12.19
CA LYS A 70 -3.53 14.05 -11.98
C LYS A 70 -2.47 13.70 -10.94
N GLY A 71 -2.67 12.64 -10.18
CA GLY A 71 -1.79 12.23 -9.09
C GLY A 71 -2.46 11.15 -8.25
N GLN A 72 -1.71 10.07 -8.00
CA GLN A 72 -2.17 8.93 -7.24
C GLN A 72 -1.21 8.67 -6.07
N THR A 73 -1.74 8.06 -5.02
CA THR A 73 -0.98 7.66 -3.84
C THR A 73 -1.30 6.22 -3.46
N VAL A 74 -0.33 5.56 -2.85
CA VAL A 74 -0.56 4.38 -2.02
C VAL A 74 -0.71 4.89 -0.60
N ASP A 75 -1.92 4.75 -0.06
CA ASP A 75 -2.27 5.17 1.30
C ASP A 75 -2.26 3.93 2.19
N ILE A 76 -1.54 4.00 3.30
CA ILE A 76 -1.53 2.93 4.31
C ILE A 76 -1.89 3.53 5.64
N TRP A 77 -2.92 2.98 6.28
CA TRP A 77 -3.47 3.60 7.47
C TRP A 77 -4.12 2.63 8.45
N ARG A 78 -4.15 3.09 9.69
CA ARG A 78 -4.91 2.53 10.81
C ARG A 78 -5.13 3.64 11.83
N ASP A 79 -6.37 3.78 12.30
CA ASP A 79 -6.77 4.85 13.23
C ASP A 79 -6.26 6.22 12.73
N ASP A 80 -5.52 6.95 13.57
CA ASP A 80 -4.94 8.26 13.28
C ASP A 80 -3.54 8.19 12.63
N ILE A 81 -3.01 6.99 12.34
CA ILE A 81 -1.69 6.81 11.72
C ILE A 81 -1.90 6.57 10.23
N LYS A 82 -1.43 7.51 9.39
CA LYS A 82 -1.51 7.42 7.93
C LYS A 82 -0.16 7.75 7.31
N ALA A 83 0.29 6.89 6.39
CA ALA A 83 1.39 7.18 5.47
C ALA A 83 0.84 7.27 4.04
N GLU A 84 1.33 8.24 3.27
CA GLU A 84 0.90 8.48 1.90
C GLU A 84 2.13 8.53 1.00
N MET A 85 2.21 7.60 0.05
CA MET A 85 3.35 7.47 -0.86
C MET A 85 2.90 7.77 -2.28
N ALA A 86 3.55 8.73 -2.94
CA ALA A 86 3.21 9.08 -4.31
C ALA A 86 3.43 7.90 -5.27
N LEU A 87 2.43 7.62 -6.11
CA LEU A 87 2.53 6.65 -7.19
C LEU A 87 2.93 7.39 -8.48
N ALA A 88 4.21 7.29 -8.83
CA ALA A 88 4.83 8.11 -9.87
C ALA A 88 4.19 7.90 -11.26
N GLY A 89 3.43 8.89 -11.73
CA GLY A 89 3.05 9.05 -13.14
C GLY A 89 2.03 8.05 -13.70
N ILE A 90 1.66 6.98 -13.00
CA ILE A 90 0.71 5.98 -13.49
C ILE A 90 -0.66 6.59 -13.78
N GLY A 91 -1.17 7.48 -12.91
CA GLY A 91 -2.49 8.09 -13.11
C GLY A 91 -2.66 8.87 -14.41
N ALA A 92 -1.58 9.43 -14.95
CA ALA A 92 -1.57 10.19 -16.20
C ALA A 92 -1.22 9.35 -17.43
N SER A 93 -1.10 8.03 -17.26
CA SER A 93 -0.56 7.14 -18.26
C SER A 93 -1.60 6.68 -19.30
N LYS A 94 -1.13 6.06 -20.41
CA LYS A 94 -1.97 5.60 -21.53
C LYS A 94 -3.11 4.67 -21.09
N TYR A 95 -2.86 3.82 -20.11
CA TYR A 95 -3.81 2.80 -19.63
C TYR A 95 -4.69 3.29 -18.47
N GLY A 96 -4.60 4.58 -18.11
CA GLY A 96 -5.44 5.19 -17.08
C GLY A 96 -4.86 5.08 -15.67
N GLN A 97 -5.76 5.01 -14.68
CA GLN A 97 -5.40 5.12 -13.26
C GLN A 97 -5.39 3.76 -12.57
N ALA A 98 -4.42 3.54 -11.67
CA ALA A 98 -4.43 2.38 -10.79
C ALA A 98 -5.58 2.47 -9.78
N LYS A 99 -6.12 1.34 -9.33
CA LYS A 99 -7.19 1.29 -8.33
C LYS A 99 -7.08 0.01 -7.51
N GLY A 100 -7.72 0.04 -6.35
CA GLY A 100 -7.90 -1.15 -5.50
C GLY A 100 -7.51 -0.87 -4.06
N ASN A 101 -7.83 -1.84 -3.21
CA ASN A 101 -7.43 -1.87 -1.82
C ASN A 101 -7.10 -3.29 -1.41
N THR A 102 -6.40 -3.41 -0.30
CA THR A 102 -6.12 -4.69 0.35
C THR A 102 -5.81 -4.48 1.83
N THR A 103 -5.48 -5.57 2.52
CA THR A 103 -4.99 -5.58 3.90
C THR A 103 -3.69 -6.36 3.98
N GLY A 104 -3.05 -6.39 5.15
CA GLY A 104 -1.91 -7.28 5.39
C GLY A 104 -2.23 -8.77 5.21
N ALA A 105 -3.50 -9.16 5.38
CA ALA A 105 -3.89 -10.56 5.45
C ALA A 105 -3.94 -11.25 4.06
N GLY A 106 -3.35 -12.45 4.00
CA GLY A 106 -3.42 -13.31 2.82
C GLY A 106 -2.50 -12.89 1.68
N VAL A 107 -2.70 -13.49 0.50
CA VAL A 107 -1.84 -13.22 -0.67
C VAL A 107 -2.33 -11.99 -1.40
N ASN A 108 -1.49 -10.96 -1.43
CA ASN A 108 -1.77 -9.71 -2.13
C ASN A 108 -1.33 -9.80 -3.59
N ARG A 109 -2.02 -9.07 -4.48
CA ARG A 109 -1.72 -9.11 -5.92
C ARG A 109 -1.85 -7.74 -6.57
N VAL A 110 -0.85 -7.35 -7.34
CA VAL A 110 -0.97 -6.29 -8.35
C VAL A 110 -1.32 -6.94 -9.68
N ARG A 111 -2.29 -6.38 -10.40
CA ARG A 111 -2.71 -6.88 -11.71
C ARG A 111 -2.81 -5.72 -12.69
N PHE A 112 -2.42 -5.99 -13.92
CA PHE A 112 -2.67 -5.18 -15.08
C PHE A 112 -3.48 -6.01 -16.08
N ASP A 113 -4.49 -5.39 -16.69
CA ASP A 113 -5.23 -5.93 -17.83
C ASP A 113 -5.40 -4.82 -18.86
N SER A 114 -5.03 -5.10 -20.12
CA SER A 114 -5.15 -4.14 -21.22
C SER A 114 -6.59 -3.70 -21.51
N GLU A 115 -7.58 -4.53 -21.15
CA GLU A 115 -9.01 -4.19 -21.28
C GLU A 115 -9.53 -3.39 -20.07
N GLY A 116 -8.72 -3.28 -19.02
CA GLY A 116 -9.08 -2.65 -17.75
C GLY A 116 -9.88 -3.57 -16.83
N PHE A 117 -10.15 -3.07 -15.62
CA PHE A 117 -10.97 -3.75 -14.62
C PHE A 117 -12.31 -3.02 -14.46
N THR A 118 -13.41 -3.78 -14.44
CA THR A 118 -14.78 -3.29 -14.21
C THR A 118 -15.05 -3.00 -12.75
#